data_AF-A0A2N1KI03-F1
#
_entry.id   AF-A0A2N1KI03-F1
#
_cell.length_a   1.000
_cell.length_b   1.000
_cell.length_c   1.000
_cell.angle_alpha   90.00
_cell.angle_beta   90.00
_cell.angle_gamma   90.00
#
_symmetry.space_group_name_H-M   'P 1'
#
loop_
_entity.id
_entity.type
_entity.pdbx_description
1 polymer ?
#
loop_
_entity_poly.entity_id
_entity_poly.type
_entity_poly.pdbx_seq_one_letter_code
_entity_poly.pdbx_strand_id
1 'polypeptide(L)'
;MKSNATEHVMNLKKHKPSYNLTFTIKRFAYIACLMYLMGMTHSLKTYATHLGKPKIQPDSLSIQDERDHIFSLLAYALVYQDWQGEQVPREKRRGYNIGALLVNEQNEPLAYNLNCITSTNNSTQHAEIRMITKYLEGSHQYNLRNCTVYTTLEPCAMCAGMILMTATKRVVYGQHDIEFSKAFERLAADHRASGGLGPYPRTVQVSPSSIPLCQQLDRQYETFLQSDAEKVLAKFLASESAKSIYQSAHPLLEQFNVLHPENIGIKRVALAFYQKILHSIDK
;
A
#
# COMPACT_ATOMS: atom_id res chain seq x y z
N MET A 1 1.99 -30.48 -43.31
CA MET A 1 2.68 -31.48 -42.45
C MET A 1 4.07 -30.96 -42.10
N LYS A 2 4.35 -30.82 -40.79
CA LYS A 2 5.67 -30.82 -40.10
C LYS A 2 6.68 -29.71 -40.50
N SER A 3 6.78 -28.64 -39.71
CA SER A 3 7.59 -28.47 -38.47
C SER A 3 9.09 -28.37 -38.74
N ASN A 4 9.70 -27.25 -38.31
CA ASN A 4 10.91 -27.21 -37.47
C ASN A 4 11.48 -25.78 -37.49
N ALA A 5 11.07 -24.95 -36.51
CA ALA A 5 11.82 -23.78 -36.10
C ALA A 5 12.59 -24.19 -34.83
N THR A 6 13.90 -24.30 -34.98
CA THR A 6 14.84 -24.86 -34.02
C THR A 6 15.00 -23.94 -32.81
N GLU A 7 14.82 -24.50 -31.61
CA GLU A 7 15.13 -23.88 -30.32
C GLU A 7 16.61 -23.48 -30.23
N HIS A 8 16.89 -22.21 -29.98
CA HIS A 8 18.19 -21.77 -29.48
C HIS A 8 18.21 -21.86 -27.95
N VAL A 9 18.59 -23.02 -27.41
CA VAL A 9 19.01 -23.15 -26.01
C VAL A 9 20.52 -22.90 -25.93
N MET A 10 20.90 -21.76 -25.36
CA MET A 10 22.30 -21.45 -25.04
C MET A 10 22.81 -22.37 -23.91
N ASN A 11 23.87 -23.13 -24.22
CA ASN A 11 24.53 -24.06 -23.32
C ASN A 11 25.58 -23.32 -22.47
N LEU A 12 25.24 -22.96 -21.22
CA LEU A 12 26.17 -22.36 -20.27
C LEU A 12 27.03 -23.45 -19.61
N LYS A 13 28.30 -23.55 -20.05
CA LYS A 13 29.32 -24.39 -19.39
C LYS A 13 29.57 -23.88 -17.96
N LYS A 14 29.43 -24.78 -16.98
CA LYS A 14 29.69 -24.53 -15.55
C LYS A 14 31.19 -24.32 -15.31
N HIS A 15 31.60 -23.11 -14.93
CA HIS A 15 32.88 -22.85 -14.27
C HIS A 15 32.64 -22.85 -12.75
N LYS A 16 33.29 -23.77 -12.02
CA LYS A 16 33.32 -23.75 -10.54
C LYS A 16 34.59 -23.00 -10.09
N PRO A 17 34.48 -21.94 -9.28
CA PRO A 17 35.64 -21.39 -8.58
C PRO A 17 35.86 -22.17 -7.28
N SER A 18 37.10 -22.52 -7.01
CA SER A 18 37.54 -23.06 -5.72
C SER A 18 37.71 -21.93 -4.71
N TYR A 19 36.83 -21.85 -3.70
CA TYR A 19 36.96 -20.90 -2.59
C TYR A 19 37.43 -21.63 -1.31
N ASN A 20 38.53 -21.13 -0.72
CA ASN A 20 39.04 -21.58 0.56
C ASN A 20 38.06 -21.24 1.70
N LEU A 21 37.47 -22.27 2.30
CA LEU A 21 36.31 -22.20 3.20
C LEU A 21 36.65 -21.64 4.61
N THR A 22 37.93 -21.60 4.99
CA THR A 22 38.35 -21.28 6.37
C THR A 22 38.53 -19.79 6.65
N PHE A 23 38.69 -18.94 5.63
CA PHE A 23 38.88 -17.48 5.83
C PHE A 23 37.57 -16.67 5.85
N THR A 24 36.47 -17.26 5.38
CA THR A 24 35.18 -16.58 5.19
C THR A 24 34.31 -16.58 6.46
N ILE A 25 34.40 -17.63 7.29
CA ILE A 25 33.48 -17.84 8.42
C ILE A 25 33.68 -16.81 9.55
N LYS A 26 34.92 -16.37 9.82
CA LYS A 26 35.21 -15.38 10.88
C LYS A 26 34.76 -13.96 10.53
N ARG A 27 34.69 -13.58 9.25
CA ARG A 27 34.20 -12.26 8.82
C ARG A 27 32.68 -12.18 8.82
N PHE A 28 31.99 -13.27 8.49
CA PHE A 28 30.52 -13.33 8.55
C PHE A 28 29.99 -13.28 9.98
N ALA A 29 30.66 -13.94 10.94
CA ALA A 29 30.25 -13.85 12.35
C ALA A 29 30.42 -12.43 12.92
N TYR A 30 31.47 -11.70 12.53
CA TYR A 30 31.71 -10.33 12.99
C TYR A 30 30.78 -9.31 12.32
N ILE A 31 30.49 -9.46 11.02
CA ILE A 31 29.55 -8.60 10.29
C ILE A 31 28.11 -8.89 10.73
N ALA A 32 27.72 -10.15 10.95
CA ALA A 32 26.41 -10.49 11.49
C ALA A 32 26.19 -9.95 12.91
N CYS A 33 27.23 -9.97 13.76
CA CYS A 33 27.17 -9.40 15.10
C CYS A 33 27.09 -7.85 15.09
N LEU A 34 27.83 -7.20 14.19
CA LEU A 34 27.75 -5.74 13.97
C LEU A 34 26.40 -5.31 13.36
N MET A 35 25.84 -6.08 12.42
CA MET A 35 24.51 -5.84 11.85
C MET A 35 23.39 -6.08 12.87
N TYR A 36 23.55 -7.07 13.76
CA TYR A 36 22.59 -7.34 14.83
C TYR A 36 22.60 -6.23 15.90
N LEU A 37 23.77 -5.69 16.24
CA LEU A 37 23.92 -4.57 17.19
C LEU A 37 23.51 -3.22 16.59
N MET A 38 23.69 -3.00 15.28
CA MET A 38 23.30 -1.74 14.59
C MET A 38 21.85 -1.74 14.08
N GLY A 39 21.27 -2.91 13.78
CA GLY A 39 19.95 -3.03 13.15
C GLY A 39 18.73 -2.88 14.07
N MET A 40 18.92 -2.97 15.39
CA MET A 40 17.77 -2.96 16.33
C MET A 40 17.29 -1.58 16.75
N THR A 41 18.13 -0.55 16.69
CA THR A 41 17.76 0.82 17.10
C THR A 41 17.44 1.75 15.93
N HIS A 42 17.84 1.40 14.70
CA HIS A 42 17.64 2.25 13.53
C HIS A 42 16.19 2.24 13.04
N SER A 43 15.54 1.08 12.94
CA SER A 43 14.15 0.95 12.45
C SER A 43 13.13 1.73 13.31
N LEU A 44 13.21 1.65 14.65
CA LEU A 44 12.33 2.39 15.55
C LEU A 44 12.60 3.91 15.55
N LYS A 45 13.88 4.32 15.50
CA LYS A 45 14.23 5.75 15.37
C LYS A 45 13.78 6.34 14.03
N THR A 46 13.93 5.60 12.93
CA THR A 46 13.45 6.01 11.61
C THR A 46 11.92 6.13 11.61
N TYR A 47 11.19 5.17 12.19
CA TYR A 47 9.73 5.24 12.20
C TYR A 47 9.19 6.44 12.97
N ALA A 48 9.72 6.73 14.17
CA ALA A 48 9.34 7.91 14.93
C ALA A 48 9.62 9.25 14.20
N THR A 49 10.59 9.28 13.27
CA THR A 49 10.83 10.46 12.40
C THR A 49 9.89 10.55 11.20
N HIS A 50 9.22 9.46 10.81
CA HIS A 50 8.25 9.44 9.72
C HIS A 50 6.85 9.87 10.16
N LEU A 51 6.51 9.71 11.44
CA LEU A 51 5.23 10.16 11.99
C LEU A 51 5.22 11.68 12.19
N GLY A 52 4.48 12.40 11.33
CA GLY A 52 4.18 13.81 11.53
C GLY A 52 3.38 14.04 12.83
N LYS A 53 3.53 15.22 13.44
CA LYS A 53 2.77 15.61 14.64
C LYS A 53 1.26 15.62 14.32
N PRO A 54 0.38 15.15 15.24
CA PRO A 54 -1.05 15.11 14.99
C PRO A 54 -1.59 16.53 14.88
N LYS A 55 -2.31 16.80 13.78
CA LYS A 55 -3.26 17.90 13.69
C LYS A 55 -4.56 17.31 13.18
N ILE A 56 -5.58 17.38 14.04
CA ILE A 56 -6.98 17.73 13.76
C ILE A 56 -7.83 17.11 14.86
N GLN A 57 -8.55 17.97 15.59
CA GLN A 57 -9.65 17.57 16.46
C GLN A 57 -10.88 17.27 15.58
N PRO A 58 -11.69 16.24 15.90
CA PRO A 58 -12.84 15.81 15.08
C PRO A 58 -13.81 16.94 14.70
N ASP A 59 -13.93 17.97 15.55
CA ASP A 59 -14.87 19.09 15.38
C ASP A 59 -14.37 20.18 14.39
N SER A 60 -13.26 19.93 13.67
CA SER A 60 -12.58 20.91 12.82
C SER A 60 -12.20 20.40 11.43
N LEU A 61 -12.74 19.25 11.01
CA LEU A 61 -12.45 18.71 9.67
C LEU A 61 -12.88 19.68 8.58
N SER A 62 -12.02 19.92 7.59
CA SER A 62 -12.46 20.60 6.37
C SER A 62 -13.42 19.73 5.57
N ILE A 63 -14.17 20.31 4.62
CA ILE A 63 -15.04 19.56 3.69
C ILE A 63 -14.25 18.44 2.99
N GLN A 64 -12.99 18.70 2.61
CA GLN A 64 -12.16 17.72 1.92
C GLN A 64 -11.65 16.63 2.88
N ASP A 65 -11.23 16.99 4.09
CA ASP A 65 -10.76 15.99 5.08
C ASP A 65 -11.88 15.04 5.49
N GLU A 66 -13.09 15.56 5.72
CA GLU A 66 -14.26 14.73 6.02
C GLU A 66 -14.57 13.75 4.88
N ARG A 67 -14.47 14.20 3.63
CA ARG A 67 -14.63 13.33 2.47
C ARG A 67 -13.54 12.26 2.41
N ASP A 68 -12.29 12.65 2.69
CA ASP A 68 -11.16 11.73 2.72
C ASP A 68 -11.30 10.70 3.85
N HIS A 69 -11.92 11.07 4.97
CA HIS A 69 -12.27 10.13 6.05
C HIS A 69 -13.26 9.07 5.58
N ILE A 70 -14.35 9.50 4.94
CA ILE A 70 -15.40 8.59 4.43
C ILE A 70 -14.80 7.57 3.46
N PHE A 71 -14.02 8.01 2.47
CA PHE A 71 -13.44 7.09 1.49
C PHE A 71 -12.27 6.26 2.02
N SER A 72 -11.50 6.78 2.98
CA SER A 72 -10.48 5.97 3.66
C SER A 72 -11.12 4.86 4.49
N LEU A 73 -12.18 5.15 5.25
CA LEU A 73 -12.94 4.14 5.98
C LEU A 73 -13.54 3.10 5.04
N LEU A 74 -14.08 3.53 3.88
CA LEU A 74 -14.55 2.61 2.84
C LEU A 74 -13.43 1.68 2.34
N ALA A 75 -12.25 2.21 2.04
CA ALA A 75 -11.11 1.40 1.59
C ALA A 75 -10.72 0.34 2.64
N TYR A 76 -10.67 0.71 3.92
CA TYR A 76 -10.39 -0.24 5.01
C TYR A 76 -11.50 -1.28 5.17
N ALA A 77 -12.77 -0.86 5.12
CA ALA A 77 -13.92 -1.76 5.18
C ALA A 77 -13.88 -2.81 4.06
N LEU A 78 -13.57 -2.39 2.83
CA LEU A 78 -13.43 -3.29 1.68
C LEU A 78 -12.25 -4.26 1.83
N VAL A 79 -11.17 -3.88 2.52
CA VAL A 79 -10.07 -4.79 2.82
C VAL A 79 -10.50 -5.86 3.82
N TYR A 80 -11.24 -5.45 4.85
CA TYR A 80 -11.71 -6.37 5.89
C TYR A 80 -12.66 -7.45 5.35
N GLN A 81 -13.44 -7.14 4.31
CA GLN A 81 -14.38 -8.09 3.71
C GLN A 81 -13.75 -9.38 3.19
N ASP A 82 -12.49 -9.31 2.76
CA ASP A 82 -11.75 -10.46 2.28
C ASP A 82 -10.43 -10.59 3.06
N TRP A 83 -10.52 -10.42 4.38
CA TRP A 83 -9.37 -10.45 5.29
C TRP A 83 -8.74 -11.85 5.37
N GLN A 84 -7.41 -11.91 5.26
CA GLN A 84 -6.64 -13.15 5.35
C GLN A 84 -5.66 -13.09 6.51
N GLY A 85 -6.02 -13.72 7.63
CA GLY A 85 -5.21 -13.74 8.84
C GLY A 85 -4.03 -14.73 8.80
N GLU A 86 -3.23 -14.71 9.86
CA GLU A 86 -2.04 -15.56 10.04
C GLU A 86 -2.33 -17.06 9.94
N GLN A 87 -3.53 -17.50 10.33
CA GLN A 87 -3.97 -18.89 10.27
C GLN A 87 -4.08 -19.45 8.85
N VAL A 88 -4.19 -18.61 7.82
CA VAL A 88 -4.20 -19.05 6.42
C VAL A 88 -2.76 -19.19 5.95
N PRO A 89 -2.30 -20.35 5.45
CA PRO A 89 -0.94 -20.49 4.92
C PRO A 89 -0.66 -19.49 3.80
N ARG A 90 0.55 -18.90 3.76
CA ARG A 90 0.88 -17.77 2.87
C ARG A 90 0.62 -18.11 1.40
N GLU A 91 0.95 -19.31 0.98
CA GLU A 91 0.76 -19.86 -0.37
C GLU A 91 -0.72 -20.04 -0.77
N LYS A 92 -1.63 -20.08 0.22
CA LYS A 92 -3.08 -20.12 0.00
C LYS A 92 -3.75 -18.75 0.10
N ARG A 93 -2.99 -17.70 0.43
CA ARG A 93 -3.50 -16.33 0.47
C ARG A 93 -3.59 -15.74 -0.94
N ARG A 94 -4.44 -14.73 -1.06
CA ARG A 94 -4.51 -13.86 -2.23
C ARG A 94 -3.21 -13.06 -2.35
N GLY A 95 -2.81 -12.44 -1.24
CA GLY A 95 -1.67 -11.55 -1.12
C GLY A 95 -1.64 -10.96 0.28
N TYR A 96 -1.22 -9.70 0.40
CA TYR A 96 -1.30 -8.97 1.67
C TYR A 96 -2.66 -8.27 1.84
N ASN A 97 -3.08 -7.99 3.07
CA ASN A 97 -4.31 -7.25 3.37
C ASN A 97 -4.13 -5.75 3.10
N ILE A 98 -3.93 -5.40 1.83
CA ILE A 98 -3.74 -4.04 1.32
C ILE A 98 -4.75 -3.83 0.19
N GLY A 99 -5.46 -2.71 0.23
CA GLY A 99 -6.49 -2.37 -0.76
C GLY A 99 -6.34 -0.95 -1.27
N ALA A 100 -6.86 -0.72 -2.48
CA ALA A 100 -6.89 0.58 -3.13
C ALA A 100 -8.26 0.83 -3.79
N LEU A 101 -8.78 2.03 -3.59
CA LEU A 101 -10.07 2.52 -4.07
C LEU A 101 -9.84 3.73 -5.00
N LEU A 102 -10.49 3.74 -6.14
CA LEU A 102 -10.51 4.86 -7.09
C LEU A 102 -11.81 5.63 -6.96
N VAL A 103 -11.73 6.96 -6.85
CA VAL A 103 -12.88 7.85 -6.77
C VAL A 103 -12.71 8.97 -7.79
N ASN A 104 -13.75 9.28 -8.57
CA ASN A 104 -13.71 10.39 -9.53
C ASN A 104 -13.97 11.76 -8.87
N GLU A 105 -13.89 12.84 -9.65
CA GLU A 105 -14.14 14.21 -9.17
C GLU A 105 -15.60 14.46 -8.77
N GLN A 106 -16.55 13.65 -9.27
CA GLN A 106 -17.94 13.63 -8.84
C GLN A 106 -18.13 12.88 -7.50
N ASN A 107 -17.04 12.37 -6.92
CA ASN A 107 -17.00 11.61 -5.66
C ASN A 107 -17.76 10.28 -5.72
N GLU A 108 -17.69 9.63 -6.88
CA GLU A 108 -18.21 8.28 -7.10
C GLU A 108 -17.04 7.29 -7.04
N PRO A 109 -17.13 6.26 -6.18
CA PRO A 109 -16.20 5.14 -6.22
C PRO A 109 -16.37 4.36 -7.52
N LEU A 110 -15.28 4.25 -8.27
CA LEU A 110 -15.23 3.67 -9.60
C LEU A 110 -14.72 2.22 -9.59
N ALA A 111 -13.68 1.98 -8.81
CA ALA A 111 -12.98 0.70 -8.78
C ALA A 111 -12.33 0.46 -7.43
N TYR A 112 -12.22 -0.81 -7.06
CA TYR A 112 -11.49 -1.26 -5.89
C TYR A 112 -10.75 -2.55 -6.22
N ASN A 113 -9.53 -2.72 -5.72
CA ASN A 113 -8.84 -4.02 -5.74
C ASN A 113 -7.98 -4.23 -4.50
N LEU A 114 -7.66 -5.50 -4.29
CA LEU A 114 -6.75 -6.00 -3.27
C LEU A 114 -5.42 -6.44 -3.86
N ASN A 115 -4.38 -6.45 -3.04
CA ASN A 115 -3.11 -7.08 -3.36
C ASN A 115 -3.31 -8.59 -3.59
N CYS A 116 -2.77 -9.10 -4.71
CA CYS A 116 -2.93 -10.48 -5.17
C CYS A 116 -1.60 -11.19 -5.47
N ILE A 117 -0.48 -10.74 -4.90
CA ILE A 117 0.84 -11.21 -5.32
C ILE A 117 1.04 -12.72 -5.19
N THR A 118 0.43 -13.35 -4.19
CA THR A 118 0.60 -14.79 -3.93
C THR A 118 -0.27 -15.60 -4.89
N SER A 119 -1.58 -15.33 -4.92
CA SER A 119 -2.53 -16.07 -5.77
C SER A 119 -2.24 -15.96 -7.27
N THR A 120 -1.60 -14.87 -7.69
CA THR A 120 -1.20 -14.66 -9.09
C THR A 120 0.23 -15.08 -9.39
N ASN A 121 0.99 -15.47 -8.37
CA ASN A 121 2.43 -15.71 -8.44
C ASN A 121 3.17 -14.57 -9.17
N ASN A 122 2.80 -13.32 -8.89
CA ASN A 122 3.31 -12.14 -9.57
C ASN A 122 3.43 -10.97 -8.59
N SER A 123 4.68 -10.58 -8.28
CA SER A 123 4.98 -9.51 -7.32
C SER A 123 4.49 -8.13 -7.74
N THR A 124 4.12 -7.91 -9.00
CA THR A 124 3.59 -6.61 -9.46
C THR A 124 2.11 -6.41 -9.10
N GLN A 125 1.42 -7.46 -8.64
CA GLN A 125 -0.03 -7.48 -8.44
C GLN A 125 -0.45 -6.81 -7.13
N HIS A 126 0.05 -5.61 -6.89
CA HIS A 126 -0.35 -4.72 -5.80
C HIS A 126 -1.76 -4.16 -6.04
N ALA A 127 -2.40 -3.69 -4.97
CA ALA A 127 -3.78 -3.20 -5.00
C ALA A 127 -3.95 -2.03 -5.98
N GLU A 128 -3.03 -1.05 -5.93
CA GLU A 128 -3.06 0.14 -6.79
C GLU A 128 -2.89 -0.23 -8.26
N ILE A 129 -1.93 -1.10 -8.57
CA ILE A 129 -1.68 -1.55 -9.95
C ILE A 129 -2.93 -2.23 -10.50
N ARG A 130 -3.48 -3.20 -9.77
CA ARG A 130 -4.66 -3.96 -10.21
C ARG A 130 -5.89 -3.08 -10.36
N MET A 131 -6.10 -2.13 -9.45
CA MET A 131 -7.21 -1.18 -9.52
C MET A 131 -7.10 -0.31 -10.78
N ILE A 132 -5.92 0.26 -11.02
CA ILE A 132 -5.67 1.14 -12.16
C ILE A 132 -5.83 0.38 -13.48
N THR A 133 -5.17 -0.78 -13.63
CA THR A 133 -5.19 -1.51 -14.91
C THR A 133 -6.59 -2.00 -15.24
N LYS A 134 -7.29 -2.62 -14.28
CA LYS A 134 -8.66 -3.10 -14.51
C LYS A 134 -9.63 -1.97 -14.84
N TYR A 135 -9.50 -0.81 -14.19
CA TYR A 135 -10.35 0.34 -14.48
C TYR A 135 -10.10 0.88 -15.89
N LEU A 136 -8.83 1.08 -16.28
CA LEU A 136 -8.50 1.60 -17.62
C LEU A 136 -8.91 0.62 -18.73
N GLU A 137 -8.69 -0.69 -18.52
CA GLU A 137 -9.13 -1.74 -19.45
C GLU A 137 -10.65 -1.76 -19.64
N GLY A 138 -11.41 -1.61 -18.55
CA GLY A 138 -12.88 -1.66 -18.58
C GLY A 138 -13.57 -0.35 -18.95
N SER A 139 -12.93 0.80 -18.76
CA SER A 139 -13.53 2.12 -19.01
C SER A 139 -13.16 2.73 -20.37
N HIS A 140 -12.23 2.12 -21.11
CA HIS A 140 -11.64 2.66 -22.33
C HIS A 140 -11.02 4.07 -22.15
N GLN A 141 -10.67 4.43 -20.91
CA GLN A 141 -9.89 5.62 -20.60
C GLN A 141 -8.39 5.29 -20.64
N TYR A 142 -7.56 6.31 -20.82
CA TYR A 142 -6.10 6.14 -20.85
C TYR A 142 -5.38 6.86 -19.70
N ASN A 143 -6.10 7.60 -18.86
CA ASN A 143 -5.55 8.36 -17.73
C ASN A 143 -6.59 8.59 -16.62
N LEU A 144 -6.15 9.12 -15.48
CA LEU A 144 -6.89 9.31 -14.23
C LEU A 144 -6.82 10.75 -13.70
N ARG A 145 -6.69 11.76 -14.59
CA ARG A 145 -6.45 13.18 -14.24
C ARG A 145 -7.42 13.83 -13.27
N ASN A 146 -8.63 13.27 -13.14
CA ASN A 146 -9.68 13.77 -12.27
C ASN A 146 -10.01 12.81 -11.13
N CYS A 147 -9.15 11.82 -10.87
CA CYS A 147 -9.39 10.80 -9.85
C CYS A 147 -8.49 10.97 -8.62
N THR A 148 -9.03 10.56 -7.48
CA THR A 148 -8.31 10.35 -6.23
C THR A 148 -8.18 8.85 -5.98
N VAL A 149 -6.98 8.41 -5.59
CA VAL A 149 -6.73 7.05 -5.12
C VAL A 149 -6.66 7.06 -3.60
N TYR A 150 -7.49 6.26 -2.96
CA TYR A 150 -7.43 5.97 -1.53
C TYR A 150 -6.81 4.59 -1.33
N THR A 151 -5.64 4.49 -0.71
CA THR A 151 -4.96 3.20 -0.46
C THR A 151 -4.72 3.00 1.03
N THR A 152 -4.81 1.75 1.51
CA THR A 152 -4.70 1.48 2.96
C THR A 152 -3.26 1.45 3.47
N LEU A 153 -2.28 1.42 2.56
CA LEU A 153 -0.85 1.50 2.84
C LEU A 153 -0.19 2.51 1.89
N GLU A 154 0.81 3.23 2.36
CA GLU A 154 1.62 4.14 1.55
C GLU A 154 2.13 3.46 0.26
N PRO A 155 1.90 4.04 -0.95
CA PRO A 155 2.34 3.42 -2.19
C PRO A 155 3.85 3.25 -2.27
N CYS A 156 4.29 2.04 -2.62
CA CYS A 156 5.69 1.79 -2.96
C CYS A 156 6.09 2.46 -4.29
N ALA A 157 7.39 2.46 -4.61
CA ALA A 157 7.93 3.08 -5.82
C ALA A 157 7.27 2.61 -7.14
N MET A 158 6.90 1.34 -7.26
CA MET A 158 6.19 0.81 -8.43
C MET A 158 4.79 1.42 -8.57
N CYS A 159 4.02 1.41 -7.48
CA CYS A 159 2.68 1.97 -7.45
C CYS A 159 2.70 3.49 -7.67
N ALA A 160 3.64 4.20 -7.03
CA ALA A 160 3.85 5.63 -7.23
C ALA A 160 4.17 5.98 -8.69
N GLY A 161 5.06 5.20 -9.32
CA GLY A 161 5.35 5.33 -10.75
C GLY A 161 4.11 5.16 -11.62
N MET A 162 3.31 4.12 -11.38
CA MET A 162 2.06 3.89 -12.12
C MET A 162 1.07 5.06 -11.95
N ILE A 163 0.86 5.51 -10.72
CA ILE A 163 -0.03 6.65 -10.38
C ILE A 163 0.37 7.91 -11.16
N LEU A 164 1.67 8.20 -11.23
CA LEU A 164 2.20 9.33 -12.03
C LEU A 164 2.01 9.09 -13.54
N MET A 165 2.19 7.84 -14.01
CA MET A 165 2.05 7.49 -15.43
C MET A 165 0.62 7.57 -15.92
N THR A 166 -0.34 7.30 -15.04
CA THR A 166 -1.76 7.50 -15.33
C THR A 166 -2.23 8.93 -15.04
N ALA A 167 -1.32 9.82 -14.64
CA ALA A 167 -1.62 11.22 -14.33
C ALA A 167 -2.73 11.38 -13.28
N THR A 168 -2.78 10.49 -12.28
CA THR A 168 -3.73 10.57 -11.17
C THR A 168 -3.59 11.90 -10.43
N LYS A 169 -4.71 12.54 -10.08
CA LYS A 169 -4.71 13.87 -9.45
C LYS A 169 -4.16 13.85 -8.03
N ARG A 170 -4.69 12.93 -7.22
CA ARG A 170 -4.47 12.88 -5.78
C ARG A 170 -4.37 11.44 -5.27
N VAL A 171 -3.56 11.25 -4.24
CA VAL A 171 -3.46 10.03 -3.46
C VAL A 171 -3.66 10.37 -2.00
N VAL A 172 -4.52 9.61 -1.34
CA VAL A 172 -4.70 9.60 0.10
C VAL A 172 -4.31 8.21 0.60
N TYR A 173 -3.31 8.10 1.47
CA TYR A 173 -2.81 6.81 1.93
C TYR A 173 -2.99 6.59 3.42
N GLY A 174 -3.16 5.33 3.83
CA GLY A 174 -3.37 4.94 5.22
C GLY A 174 -2.08 4.83 6.03
N GLN A 175 -1.70 3.61 6.37
CA GLN A 175 -0.50 3.31 7.17
C GLN A 175 0.79 3.72 6.43
N HIS A 176 1.79 4.20 7.16
CA HIS A 176 3.12 4.47 6.59
C HIS A 176 3.93 3.18 6.39
N ASP A 177 4.74 3.12 5.34
CA ASP A 177 5.63 1.99 5.08
C ASP A 177 7.10 2.36 5.32
N ILE A 178 7.71 1.97 6.44
CA ILE A 178 9.11 2.33 6.73
C ILE A 178 10.06 1.97 5.59
N GLU A 179 9.87 0.79 4.99
CA GLU A 179 10.83 0.22 4.04
C GLU A 179 10.66 0.80 2.64
N PHE A 180 9.41 1.05 2.24
CA PHE A 180 9.07 1.47 0.88
C PHE A 180 8.51 2.91 0.79
N SER A 181 8.47 3.64 1.90
CA SER A 181 7.95 5.02 2.00
C SER A 181 8.70 6.03 1.15
N LYS A 182 8.09 7.21 1.09
CA LYS A 182 8.60 8.43 0.48
C LYS A 182 8.84 8.28 -1.02
N ALA A 183 8.12 7.37 -1.66
CA ALA A 183 8.28 7.09 -3.08
C ALA A 183 8.01 8.35 -3.92
N PHE A 184 6.98 9.12 -3.58
CA PHE A 184 6.65 10.36 -4.27
C PHE A 184 7.69 11.46 -4.02
N GLU A 185 8.16 11.64 -2.78
CA GLU A 185 9.22 12.61 -2.46
C GLU A 185 10.53 12.26 -3.17
N ARG A 186 10.87 10.97 -3.25
CA ARG A 186 12.05 10.49 -3.98
C ARG A 186 11.95 10.77 -5.48
N LEU A 187 10.76 10.64 -6.06
CA LEU A 187 10.52 11.00 -7.47
C LEU A 187 10.51 12.52 -7.69
N ALA A 188 10.10 13.30 -6.69
CA ALA A 188 10.08 14.76 -6.74
C ALA A 188 11.41 15.42 -6.34
N ALA A 189 12.39 14.65 -5.86
CA ALA A 189 13.67 15.18 -5.41
C ALA A 189 14.53 15.68 -6.59
N ASP A 190 15.18 16.83 -6.40
CA ASP A 190 16.15 17.36 -7.36
C ASP A 190 17.55 16.84 -7.01
N HIS A 191 18.09 15.97 -7.87
CA HIS A 191 19.41 15.38 -7.68
C HIS A 191 20.49 16.03 -8.55
N ARG A 192 20.19 17.15 -9.23
CA ARG A 192 21.18 17.82 -10.12
C ARG A 192 22.42 18.29 -9.36
N ALA A 193 22.27 18.72 -8.11
CA ALA A 193 23.39 19.15 -7.27
C ALA A 193 24.41 18.02 -7.02
N SER A 194 24.00 16.75 -7.11
CA SER A 194 24.86 15.57 -6.97
C SER A 194 25.15 14.87 -8.31
N GLY A 195 24.97 15.57 -9.45
CA GLY A 195 25.17 15.00 -10.79
C GLY A 195 24.05 14.06 -11.27
N GLY A 196 22.92 14.02 -10.57
CA GLY A 196 21.74 13.26 -10.96
C GLY A 196 20.78 14.03 -11.89
N LEU A 197 19.58 13.49 -12.05
CA LEU A 197 18.50 14.11 -12.82
C LEU A 197 17.66 15.05 -11.97
N GLY A 198 16.93 15.96 -12.63
CA GLY A 198 15.92 16.78 -11.97
C GLY A 198 14.68 15.96 -11.55
N PRO A 199 13.73 16.61 -10.86
CA PRO A 199 12.48 15.97 -10.44
C PRO A 199 11.73 15.34 -11.59
N TYR A 200 10.98 14.27 -11.30
CA TYR A 200 10.07 13.68 -12.26
C TYR A 200 9.05 14.73 -12.74
N PRO A 201 8.79 14.88 -14.06
CA PRO A 201 8.04 16.02 -14.59
C PRO A 201 6.56 16.01 -14.26
N ARG A 202 6.01 14.85 -13.87
CA ARG A 202 4.61 14.72 -13.44
C ARG A 202 4.55 14.79 -11.92
N THR A 203 3.50 15.44 -11.43
CA THR A 203 3.23 15.56 -10.00
C THR A 203 1.87 14.96 -9.66
N VAL A 204 1.71 14.61 -8.39
CA VAL A 204 0.47 14.13 -7.81
C VAL A 204 0.34 14.74 -6.42
N GLN A 205 -0.86 15.12 -6.03
CA GLN A 205 -1.11 15.59 -4.67
C GLN A 205 -1.12 14.37 -3.74
N VAL A 206 -0.29 14.36 -2.71
CA VAL A 206 -0.19 13.22 -1.79
C VAL A 206 -0.46 13.70 -0.38
N SER A 207 -1.36 13.02 0.32
CA SER A 207 -1.63 13.28 1.73
C SER A 207 -1.83 11.96 2.50
N PRO A 208 -1.34 11.87 3.75
CA PRO A 208 -1.76 10.80 4.64
C PRO A 208 -3.22 11.00 5.03
N SER A 209 -3.95 9.90 5.21
CA SER A 209 -5.29 9.90 5.76
C SER A 209 -5.24 10.28 7.24
N SER A 210 -6.13 11.17 7.66
CA SER A 210 -6.25 11.61 9.04
C SER A 210 -7.27 10.80 9.85
N ILE A 211 -7.75 9.67 9.33
CA ILE A 211 -8.64 8.80 10.11
C ILE A 211 -7.91 8.26 11.34
N PRO A 212 -8.60 8.13 12.50
CA PRO A 212 -7.97 7.60 13.71
C PRO A 212 -7.37 6.20 13.56
N LEU A 213 -7.89 5.39 12.63
CA LEU A 213 -7.40 4.02 12.37
C LEU A 213 -5.95 3.99 11.88
N CYS A 214 -5.50 4.99 11.11
CA CYS A 214 -4.12 5.06 10.64
C CYS A 214 -3.15 5.22 11.82
N GLN A 215 -3.47 6.13 12.75
CA GLN A 215 -2.67 6.33 13.97
C GLN A 215 -2.70 5.11 14.90
N GLN A 216 -3.80 4.35 14.90
CA GLN A 216 -3.89 3.10 15.67
C GLN A 216 -3.00 2.02 15.03
N LEU A 217 -3.06 1.84 13.71
CA LEU A 217 -2.19 0.91 12.99
C LEU A 217 -0.72 1.26 13.21
N ASP A 218 -0.37 2.55 13.09
CA ASP A 218 1.00 2.97 13.21
C ASP A 218 1.57 2.62 14.60
N ARG A 219 0.82 2.90 15.67
CA ARG A 219 1.19 2.56 17.07
C ARG A 219 1.23 1.05 17.34
N GLN A 220 0.27 0.31 16.80
CA GLN A 220 0.25 -1.15 16.95
C GLN A 220 1.43 -1.79 16.20
N TYR A 221 1.82 -1.23 15.06
CA TYR A 221 3.00 -1.69 14.34
C TYR A 221 4.29 -1.41 15.10
N GLU A 222 4.45 -0.25 15.75
CA GLU A 222 5.60 0.00 16.64
C GLU A 222 5.74 -1.05 17.74
N THR A 223 4.61 -1.44 18.33
CA THR A 223 4.56 -2.46 19.37
C THR A 223 4.93 -3.83 18.77
N PHE A 224 4.38 -4.15 17.59
CA PHE A 224 4.71 -5.38 16.87
C PHE A 224 6.20 -5.50 16.55
N LEU A 225 6.86 -4.40 16.13
CA LEU A 225 8.29 -4.34 15.83
C LEU A 225 9.19 -4.65 17.04
N GLN A 226 8.69 -4.50 18.26
CA GLN A 226 9.42 -4.87 19.48
C GLN A 226 9.35 -6.38 19.76
N SER A 227 8.27 -7.04 19.32
CA SER A 227 8.00 -8.46 19.57
C SER A 227 8.41 -9.39 18.42
N ASP A 228 8.42 -8.90 17.18
CA ASP A 228 8.67 -9.71 16.00
C ASP A 228 10.13 -9.61 15.52
N ALA A 229 10.78 -10.76 15.31
CA ALA A 229 12.19 -10.82 14.92
C ALA A 229 12.43 -10.44 13.44
N GLU A 230 11.43 -10.62 12.58
CA GLU A 230 11.55 -10.37 11.13
C GLU A 230 11.19 -8.93 10.76
N LYS A 231 10.36 -8.26 11.60
CA LYS A 231 9.99 -6.84 11.46
C LYS A 231 9.33 -6.50 10.12
N VAL A 232 8.59 -7.45 9.56
CA VAL A 232 7.95 -7.32 8.25
C VAL A 232 6.54 -6.74 8.41
N LEU A 233 6.29 -5.56 7.84
CA LEU A 233 4.98 -4.90 7.89
C LEU A 233 3.84 -5.79 7.35
N ALA A 234 4.11 -6.53 6.27
CA ALA A 234 3.13 -7.43 5.68
C ALA A 234 2.69 -8.57 6.63
N LYS A 235 3.53 -8.94 7.60
CA LYS A 235 3.19 -9.91 8.66
C LYS A 235 2.28 -9.27 9.70
N PHE A 236 2.60 -8.06 10.14
CA PHE A 236 1.72 -7.28 11.01
C PHE A 236 0.32 -7.11 10.41
N LEU A 237 0.23 -6.83 9.10
CA LEU A 237 -1.04 -6.72 8.38
C LEU A 237 -1.83 -8.04 8.23
N ALA A 238 -1.34 -9.17 8.76
CA ALA A 238 -2.09 -10.41 8.91
C ALA A 238 -2.48 -10.74 10.36
N SER A 239 -1.98 -9.95 11.32
CA SER A 239 -2.19 -10.16 12.75
C SER A 239 -3.62 -9.84 13.20
N GLU A 240 -4.03 -10.39 14.34
CA GLU A 240 -5.31 -10.04 14.97
C GLU A 240 -5.38 -8.57 15.42
N SER A 241 -4.25 -7.95 15.76
CA SER A 241 -4.19 -6.52 16.11
C SER A 241 -4.59 -5.65 14.92
N ALA A 242 -3.94 -5.85 13.76
CA ALA A 242 -4.30 -5.13 12.54
C ALA A 242 -5.74 -5.44 12.11
N LYS A 243 -6.14 -6.71 12.14
CA LYS A 243 -7.51 -7.15 11.81
C LYS A 243 -8.58 -6.41 12.60
N SER A 244 -8.39 -6.27 13.91
CA SER A 244 -9.36 -5.59 14.79
C SER A 244 -9.57 -4.11 14.39
N ILE A 245 -8.51 -3.44 13.92
CA ILE A 245 -8.57 -2.07 13.43
C ILE A 245 -9.35 -2.03 12.11
N TYR A 246 -9.01 -2.88 11.15
CA TYR A 246 -9.72 -2.96 9.87
C TYR A 246 -11.21 -3.34 10.04
N GLN A 247 -11.51 -4.25 10.97
CA GLN A 247 -12.88 -4.65 11.31
C GLN A 247 -13.74 -3.47 11.76
N SER A 248 -13.16 -2.51 12.47
CA SER A 248 -13.89 -1.34 12.97
C SER A 248 -14.29 -0.34 11.88
N ALA A 249 -13.69 -0.41 10.68
CA ALA A 249 -13.87 0.61 9.65
C ALA A 249 -15.30 0.72 9.11
N HIS A 250 -15.98 -0.42 8.90
CA HIS A 250 -17.36 -0.40 8.40
C HIS A 250 -18.35 0.17 9.43
N PRO A 251 -18.39 -0.29 10.70
CA PRO A 251 -19.21 0.34 11.73
C PRO A 251 -18.96 1.84 11.87
N LEU A 252 -17.70 2.27 11.81
CA LEU A 252 -17.33 3.69 11.85
C LEU A 252 -17.85 4.46 10.64
N LEU A 253 -17.83 3.87 9.44
CA LEU A 253 -18.41 4.48 8.24
C LEU A 253 -19.94 4.60 8.35
N GLU A 254 -20.63 3.59 8.87
CA GLU A 254 -22.09 3.62 9.06
C GLU A 254 -22.52 4.67 10.08
N GLN A 255 -21.77 4.79 11.16
CA GLN A 255 -22.04 5.73 12.25
C GLN A 255 -21.39 7.10 12.01
N PHE A 256 -20.69 7.29 10.89
CA PHE A 256 -19.97 8.52 10.60
C PHE A 256 -20.92 9.72 10.62
N ASN A 257 -20.64 10.68 11.49
CA ASN A 257 -21.40 11.92 11.60
C ASN A 257 -20.90 12.92 10.56
N VAL A 258 -21.72 13.20 9.55
CA VAL A 258 -21.39 14.16 8.49
C VAL A 258 -21.68 15.57 9.00
N LEU A 259 -20.64 16.38 9.13
CA LEU A 259 -20.68 17.76 9.58
C LEU A 259 -20.98 18.72 8.42
N HIS A 260 -20.50 18.43 7.21
CA HIS A 260 -20.64 19.31 6.05
C HIS A 260 -21.76 18.85 5.09
N PRO A 261 -22.72 19.73 4.74
CA PRO A 261 -23.82 19.39 3.82
C PRO A 261 -23.36 18.81 2.47
N GLU A 262 -22.23 19.27 1.95
CA GLU A 262 -21.61 18.81 0.70
C GLU A 262 -21.27 17.32 0.71
N ASN A 263 -21.08 16.75 1.90
CA ASN A 263 -20.67 15.35 2.08
C ASN A 263 -21.82 14.41 2.47
N ILE A 264 -23.06 14.91 2.63
CA ILE A 264 -24.22 14.08 2.98
C ILE A 264 -24.42 12.97 1.93
N GLY A 265 -24.33 13.33 0.65
CA GLY A 265 -24.45 12.38 -0.45
C GLY A 265 -23.29 11.38 -0.51
N ILE A 266 -22.10 11.78 -0.07
CA ILE A 266 -20.86 11.01 -0.19
C ILE A 266 -20.90 9.77 0.70
N LYS A 267 -21.32 9.91 1.97
CA LYS A 267 -21.50 8.77 2.87
C LYS A 267 -22.44 7.71 2.26
N ARG A 268 -23.57 8.16 1.68
CA ARG A 268 -24.54 7.28 1.03
C ARG A 268 -23.93 6.54 -0.17
N VAL A 269 -23.20 7.24 -1.03
CA VAL A 269 -22.54 6.65 -2.20
C VAL A 269 -21.46 5.65 -1.77
N ALA A 270 -20.69 5.96 -0.73
CA ALA A 270 -19.68 5.06 -0.19
C ALA A 270 -20.30 3.75 0.35
N LEU A 271 -21.36 3.85 1.15
CA LEU A 271 -22.09 2.68 1.67
C LEU A 271 -22.76 1.88 0.55
N ALA A 272 -23.34 2.54 -0.46
CA ALA A 272 -23.93 1.85 -1.60
C ALA A 272 -22.87 1.07 -2.41
N PHE A 273 -21.68 1.65 -2.61
CA PHE A 273 -20.57 0.96 -3.26
C PHE A 273 -20.11 -0.25 -2.44
N TYR A 274 -19.95 -0.10 -1.13
CA TYR A 274 -19.62 -1.20 -0.23
C TYR A 274 -20.62 -2.36 -0.36
N GLN A 275 -21.92 -2.06 -0.25
CA GLN A 275 -22.97 -3.05 -0.42
C GLN A 275 -22.92 -3.73 -1.79
N LYS A 276 -22.70 -2.98 -2.88
CA LYS A 276 -22.55 -3.56 -4.22
C LYS A 276 -21.41 -4.58 -4.28
N ILE A 277 -20.29 -4.32 -3.62
CA ILE A 277 -19.16 -5.25 -3.56
C ILE A 277 -19.52 -6.52 -2.76
N LEU A 278 -20.21 -6.39 -1.62
CA LEU A 278 -20.67 -7.56 -0.84
C LEU A 278 -21.50 -8.52 -1.69
N HIS A 279 -22.52 -8.00 -2.38
CA HIS A 279 -23.39 -8.80 -3.24
C HIS A 279 -22.67 -9.44 -4.44
N SER A 280 -21.48 -8.95 -4.80
CA SER A 280 -20.66 -9.55 -5.87
C SER A 280 -19.74 -10.68 -5.39
N ILE A 281 -19.48 -10.77 -4.09
CA ILE A 281 -18.69 -11.85 -3.47
C ILE A 281 -19.58 -13.06 -3.18
N ASP A 282 -20.86 -12.84 -2.84
CA ASP A 282 -21.83 -13.90 -2.54
C ASP A 282 -22.36 -14.66 -3.78
N LYS A 283 -21.92 -14.30 -5.00
CA LYS A 283 -22.31 -14.92 -6.28
C LYS A 283 -21.14 -15.65 -6.93
#